data_AF-A0A1C6QVX5-F1
#
_entry.id   AF-A0A1C6QVX5-F1
#
_cell.length_a   1.000
_cell.length_b   1.000
_cell.length_c   1.000
_cell.angle_alpha   90.00
_cell.angle_beta   90.00
_cell.angle_gamma   90.00
#
_symmetry.space_group_name_H-M   'P 1'
#
loop_
_entity.id
_entity.type
_entity.pdbx_description
1 polymer ?
#
loop_
_entity_poly.entity_id
_entity_poly.type
_entity_poly.pdbx_seq_one_letter_code
_entity_poly.pdbx_strand_id
1 'polypeptide(L)'
;MRNWYFNLVLQDALTEEQDDALTELAGFHDGRISLAERPGYSRFVCSFEAETLTQAIADALSRFVDLPGVLVRSVELDEIALDDNGMWTPAVVLPPPPLEAGSSAS
;
A
#
# COMPACT_ATOMS: atom_id res chain seq x y z
N MET A 1 -3.37 -18.61 9.35
CA MET A 1 -3.55 -17.31 8.70
C MET A 1 -2.17 -16.70 8.49
N ARG A 2 -2.00 -15.78 7.54
CA ARG A 2 -0.71 -15.12 7.31
C ARG A 2 -0.85 -13.62 7.56
N ASN A 3 0.26 -12.97 7.91
CA ASN A 3 0.28 -11.52 8.02
C ASN A 3 0.42 -10.90 6.62
N TRP A 4 -0.42 -9.91 6.34
CA TRP A 4 -0.44 -9.19 5.07
C TRP A 4 0.01 -7.76 5.27
N TYR A 5 0.94 -7.32 4.42
CA TYR A 5 1.49 -5.97 4.45
C TYR A 5 0.99 -5.18 3.24
N PHE A 6 0.49 -3.97 3.45
CA PHE A 6 0.04 -3.07 2.39
C PHE A 6 -0.05 -1.63 2.89
N ASN A 7 -0.16 -0.68 1.96
CA ASN A 7 -0.35 0.73 2.27
C ASN A 7 -1.75 1.18 1.83
N LEU A 8 -2.43 1.96 2.67
CA LEU A 8 -3.62 2.72 2.29
C LEU A 8 -3.22 4.17 2.07
N VAL A 9 -3.26 4.62 0.82
CA VAL A 9 -2.91 5.99 0.45
C VAL A 9 -4.16 6.86 0.54
N LEU A 10 -4.07 7.95 1.29
CA LEU A 10 -5.18 8.88 1.45
C LEU A 10 -5.28 9.80 0.25
N GLN A 11 -6.51 10.27 -0.02
CA GLN A 11 -6.75 11.27 -1.06
C GLN A 11 -6.13 12.62 -0.70
N ASP A 12 -6.26 13.00 0.56
CA ASP A 12 -5.81 14.28 1.12
C ASP A 12 -5.01 14.01 2.39
N ALA A 13 -4.16 14.96 2.79
CA ALA A 13 -3.50 14.90 4.10
C ALA A 13 -4.55 14.95 5.22
N LEU A 14 -4.26 14.31 6.35
CA LEU A 14 -5.13 14.42 7.52
C LEU A 14 -5.17 15.88 8.00
N THR A 15 -6.35 16.34 8.37
CA THR A 15 -6.50 17.58 9.12
C THR A 15 -6.02 17.38 10.57
N GLU A 16 -5.69 18.46 11.27
CA GLU A 16 -5.28 18.41 12.68
C GLU A 16 -6.33 17.69 13.56
N GLU A 17 -7.62 17.98 13.34
CA GLU A 17 -8.73 17.30 14.04
C GLU A 17 -8.76 15.78 13.78
N GLN A 18 -8.46 15.35 12.55
CA GLN A 18 -8.42 13.92 12.21
C GLN A 18 -7.18 13.22 12.77
N ASP A 19 -6.04 13.91 12.83
CA ASP A 19 -4.82 13.38 13.44
C ASP A 19 -4.95 13.24 14.96
N ASP A 20 -5.57 14.22 15.61
CA ASP A 20 -5.92 14.15 17.03
C ASP A 20 -6.91 13.01 17.30
N ALA A 21 -7.97 12.89 16.50
CA ALA A 21 -8.93 11.80 16.63
C ALA A 21 -8.27 10.43 16.44
N LEU A 22 -7.37 10.30 15.46
CA LEU A 22 -6.58 9.08 15.25
C LEU A 22 -5.77 8.70 16.50
N THR A 23 -5.16 9.69 17.16
CA THR A 23 -4.39 9.50 18.39
C THR A 23 -5.24 9.00 19.56
N GLU A 24 -6.56 9.18 19.53
CA GLU A 24 -7.47 8.70 20.57
C GLU A 24 -8.11 7.33 20.26
N LEU A 25 -8.05 6.88 19.00
CA LEU A 25 -8.71 5.65 18.56
C LEU A 25 -7.89 4.39 18.87
N ALA A 26 -8.27 3.68 19.94
CA ALA A 26 -7.65 2.42 20.37
C ALA A 26 -7.47 1.37 19.25
N GLY A 27 -8.36 1.37 18.24
CA GLY A 27 -8.28 0.47 17.08
C GLY A 27 -7.08 0.70 16.15
N PHE A 28 -6.41 1.85 16.27
CA PHE A 28 -5.17 2.19 15.56
C PHE A 28 -3.92 2.04 16.44
N HIS A 29 -4.09 1.86 17.75
CA HIS A 29 -3.00 1.60 18.71
C HIS A 29 -2.62 0.13 18.85
N ASP A 30 -3.30 -0.78 18.15
CA ASP A 30 -2.98 -2.20 18.14
C ASP A 30 -1.72 -2.56 17.32
N GLY A 31 -1.08 -1.55 16.72
CA GLY A 31 0.12 -1.68 15.90
C GLY A 31 -0.14 -2.21 14.48
N ARG A 32 -1.39 -2.49 14.12
CA ARG A 32 -1.75 -2.98 12.78
C ARG A 32 -1.83 -1.88 11.76
N ILE A 33 -2.01 -0.63 12.19
CA ILE A 33 -2.06 0.54 11.33
C ILE A 33 -1.10 1.58 11.90
N SER A 34 -0.24 2.14 11.06
CA SER A 34 0.66 3.23 11.43
C SER A 34 0.63 4.34 10.39
N LEU A 35 0.44 5.57 10.83
CA LEU A 35 0.48 6.73 9.94
C LEU A 35 1.93 7.01 9.54
N ALA A 36 2.16 7.15 8.24
CA ALA A 36 3.42 7.58 7.68
C ALA A 36 3.17 8.81 6.80
N GLU A 37 3.66 9.96 7.23
CA GLU A 37 3.54 11.21 6.50
C GLU A 37 4.68 11.40 5.49
N ARG A 38 4.33 11.78 4.26
CA ARG A 38 5.29 12.18 3.23
C ARG A 38 4.86 13.53 2.66
N PRO A 39 5.82 14.38 2.20
CA PRO A 39 5.46 15.63 1.54
C PRO A 39 4.53 15.37 0.35
N GLY A 40 3.28 15.85 0.44
CA GLY A 40 2.28 15.77 -0.62
C GLY A 40 1.28 14.61 -0.56
N TYR A 41 1.40 13.68 0.40
CA TYR A 41 0.37 12.65 0.66
C TYR A 41 0.58 11.95 2.02
N SER A 42 -0.51 11.63 2.70
CA SER A 42 -0.52 10.79 3.90
C SER A 42 -0.86 9.35 3.52
N ARG A 43 -0.18 8.38 4.14
CA ARG A 43 -0.49 6.96 3.96
C ARG A 43 -0.50 6.23 5.30
N PHE A 44 -1.31 5.20 5.39
CA PHE A 44 -1.27 4.24 6.47
C PHE A 44 -0.53 2.98 6.03
N VAL A 45 0.48 2.59 6.80
CA VAL A 45 1.14 1.29 6.66
C VAL A 45 0.34 0.28 7.48
N CYS A 46 -0.09 -0.80 6.85
CA CYS A 46 -0.99 -1.79 7.44
C CYS A 46 -0.33 -3.17 7.55
N SER A 47 -0.57 -3.86 8.67
CA SER A 47 -0.21 -5.26 8.88
C SER A 47 -1.38 -6.03 9.51
N PHE A 48 -1.93 -7.00 8.77
CA PHE A 48 -3.17 -7.69 9.15
C PHE A 48 -3.06 -9.20 8.97
N GLU A 49 -3.37 -9.96 10.02
CA GLU A 49 -3.52 -11.40 9.94
C GLU A 49 -4.87 -11.76 9.31
N ALA A 50 -4.85 -12.42 8.15
CA ALA A 50 -6.05 -12.88 7.47
C ALA A 50 -5.76 -14.10 6.58
N GLU A 51 -6.83 -14.71 6.04
CA GLU A 51 -6.69 -15.78 5.05
C GLU A 51 -6.27 -15.24 3.67
N THR A 52 -6.77 -14.06 3.29
CA THR A 52 -6.51 -13.44 1.98
C THR A 52 -6.16 -11.96 2.11
N LEU A 53 -5.45 -11.40 1.11
CA LEU A 53 -5.16 -9.96 1.03
C LEU A 53 -6.44 -9.13 1.04
N THR A 54 -7.44 -9.58 0.29
CA THR A 54 -8.74 -8.89 0.18
C THR A 54 -9.41 -8.79 1.53
N GLN A 55 -9.38 -9.86 2.33
CA GLN A 55 -9.92 -9.83 3.68
C GLN A 55 -9.11 -8.90 4.60
N ALA A 56 -7.77 -8.95 4.53
CA ALA A 56 -6.91 -8.04 5.27
C ALA A 56 -7.20 -6.56 4.95
N ILE A 57 -7.40 -6.23 3.66
CA ILE A 57 -7.78 -4.89 3.21
C ILE A 57 -9.16 -4.50 3.75
N ALA A 58 -10.15 -5.39 3.67
CA ALA A 58 -11.49 -5.12 4.18
C ALA A 58 -11.48 -4.87 5.70
N ASP A 59 -10.72 -5.66 6.46
CA ASP A 59 -10.56 -5.51 7.91
C ASP A 59 -9.89 -4.17 8.25
N ALA A 60 -8.90 -3.73 7.46
CA ALA A 60 -8.29 -2.41 7.64
C ALA A 60 -9.27 -1.28 7.31
N LEU A 61 -9.97 -1.35 6.18
CA LEU A 61 -10.94 -0.33 5.76
C LEU A 61 -12.11 -0.19 6.74
N SER A 62 -12.51 -1.27 7.41
CA SER A 62 -13.57 -1.23 8.43
C SER A 62 -13.27 -0.30 9.60
N ARG A 63 -11.99 -0.05 9.91
CA ARG A 63 -11.58 0.88 10.98
C ARG A 63 -11.78 2.35 10.63
N PHE A 64 -11.87 2.69 9.34
CA PHE A 64 -12.10 4.07 8.91
C PHE A 64 -13.54 4.53 9.14
N VAL A 65 -14.45 3.62 9.50
CA VAL A 65 -15.80 4.00 9.98
C VAL A 65 -15.72 4.87 11.23
N ASP A 66 -14.70 4.66 12.07
CA ASP A 66 -14.48 5.43 13.30
C ASP A 66 -13.74 6.76 13.06
N LEU A 67 -13.25 7.02 11.84
CA LEU A 67 -12.53 8.24 11.45
C LEU A 67 -13.22 8.91 10.25
N PRO A 68 -14.39 9.55 10.46
CA PRO A 68 -15.20 10.07 9.38
C PRO A 68 -14.48 11.17 8.58
N GLY A 69 -14.74 11.20 7.27
CA GLY A 69 -14.17 12.21 6.36
C GLY A 69 -12.79 11.87 5.80
N VAL A 70 -12.14 10.80 6.27
CA VAL A 70 -10.91 10.29 5.66
C VAL A 70 -11.24 9.43 4.45
N LEU A 71 -10.65 9.77 3.30
CA LEU A 71 -10.86 9.06 2.04
C LEU A 71 -9.59 8.32 1.62
N VAL A 72 -9.71 7.01 1.40
CA VAL A 72 -8.64 6.19 0.83
C VAL A 72 -8.73 6.26 -0.69
N ARG A 73 -7.64 6.70 -1.34
CA ARG A 73 -7.52 6.82 -2.80
C ARG A 73 -7.08 5.50 -3.44
N SER A 74 -6.09 4.84 -2.86
CA SER A 74 -5.51 3.61 -3.41
C SER A 74 -5.00 2.67 -2.31
N VAL A 75 -4.94 1.39 -2.65
CA VAL A 75 -4.21 0.38 -1.89
C VAL A 75 -2.96 0.02 -2.68
N GLU A 76 -1.80 0.09 -2.05
CA GLU A 76 -0.51 -0.11 -2.70
C GLU A 76 0.31 -1.19 -2.00
N LEU A 77 1.02 -1.98 -2.81
CA LEU A 77 2.04 -2.92 -2.35
C LEU A 77 3.38 -2.37 -2.84
N ASP A 78 4.22 -1.92 -1.92
CA ASP A 78 5.60 -1.58 -2.26
C ASP A 78 6.46 -2.84 -2.42
N GLU A 79 7.72 -2.66 -2.83
CA GLU A 79 8.63 -3.77 -3.10
C GLU A 79 8.81 -4.70 -1.89
N ILE A 80 8.89 -4.12 -0.68
CA ILE A 80 9.04 -4.86 0.56
C ILE A 80 7.75 -5.65 0.83
N ALA A 81 6.59 -5.01 0.72
CA ALA A 81 5.29 -5.67 0.89
C ALA A 81 5.06 -6.78 -0.15
N LEU A 82 5.55 -6.63 -1.39
CA LEU A 82 5.47 -7.68 -2.40
C LEU A 82 6.30 -8.91 -2.00
N ASP A 83 7.51 -8.70 -1.49
CA ASP A 83 8.38 -9.79 -1.00
C ASP A 83 7.79 -10.47 0.25
N ASP A 84 7.40 -9.68 1.25
CA ASP A 84 6.82 -10.17 2.50
C ASP A 84 5.50 -10.94 2.28
N ASN A 85 4.70 -10.50 1.30
CA ASN A 85 3.48 -11.21 0.91
C ASN A 85 3.77 -12.42 0.00
N GLY A 86 5.01 -12.68 -0.41
CA GLY A 86 5.34 -13.74 -1.37
C GLY A 86 4.67 -13.55 -2.73
N MET A 87 4.44 -12.28 -3.11
CA MET A 87 3.88 -11.87 -4.40
C MET A 87 4.94 -11.29 -5.34
N TRP A 88 6.18 -11.16 -4.88
CA TRP A 88 7.28 -10.68 -5.69
C TRP A 88 7.50 -11.60 -6.89
N THR A 89 7.47 -11.02 -8.08
CA THR A 89 7.78 -11.71 -9.33
C THR A 89 9.05 -11.09 -9.92
N PRO A 90 10.04 -11.90 -10.34
CA PRO A 90 11.21 -11.37 -11.02
C PRO A 90 10.82 -10.55 -12.25
N ALA A 91 11.44 -9.39 -12.43
CA ALA A 91 11.24 -8.59 -13.64
C ALA A 91 11.72 -9.37 -14.86
N VAL A 92 10.82 -9.62 -15.82
CA VAL A 92 11.19 -10.22 -17.10
C VAL A 92 11.71 -9.10 -18.01
N VAL A 93 13.04 -8.98 -18.12
CA VAL A 93 13.67 -8.12 -19.12
C VAL A 93 13.60 -8.83 -20.45
N LEU A 94 12.77 -8.31 -21.37
CA LEU A 94 12.79 -8.76 -22.76
C LEU A 94 14.16 -8.42 -23.37
N PRO A 95 14.81 -9.35 -24.10
CA PRO A 95 16.02 -9.02 -24.82
C PRO A 95 15.74 -7.87 -25.80
N PRO A 96 16.71 -6.97 -26.04
CA PRO A 96 16.54 -5.91 -27.03
C PRO A 96 16.22 -6.53 -28.40
N PRO A 97 15.41 -5.85 -29.24
CA PRO A 97 15.09 -6.35 -30.57
C PRO A 97 16.38 -6.61 -31.37
N PRO A 98 16.41 -7.62 -32.25
CA PRO A 98 17.57 -7.89 -33.09
C PRO A 98 17.95 -6.63 -33.86
N LEU A 99 19.21 -6.21 -33.75
CA LEU A 99 19.74 -5.17 -34.63
C LEU A 99 19.70 -5.74 -36.05
N GLU A 100 18.83 -5.22 -36.92
CA GLU A 100 18.85 -5.55 -38.34
C GLU A 100 20.28 -5.28 -38.84
N ALA A 101 21.01 -6.35 -39.20
CA ALA A 101 22.29 -6.22 -39.85
C ALA A 101 22.04 -5.45 -41.15
N GLY A 102 22.53 -4.20 -41.18
CA GLY A 102 22.35 -3.30 -42.31
C GLY A 102 22.70 -4.01 -43.61
N SER A 103 21.67 -4.26 -44.41
CA SER A 103 21.84 -4.65 -45.80
C SER A 103 22.28 -3.41 -46.58
N SER A 104 23.55 -3.37 -46.96
CA SER A 104 24.12 -2.64 -48.10
C SER A 104 25.53 -3.22 -48.27
N ALA A 105 25.84 -4.16 -49.17
CA ALA A 105 25.56 -4.19 -50.61
C ALA A 105 25.76 -2.82 -51.25
N SER A 106 27.03 -2.42 -51.40
CA SER A 106 27.72 -2.20 -52.68
C SER A 106 29.05 -1.48 -52.50
#